data_AF-A0A933R958-F1
#
_entry.id   AF-A0A933R958-F1
#
_cell.length_a   1.000
_cell.length_b   1.000
_cell.length_c   1.000
_cell.angle_alpha   90.00
_cell.angle_beta   90.00
_cell.angle_gamma   90.00
#
_symmetry.space_group_name_H-M   'P 1'
#
loop_
_entity.id
_entity.type
_entity.pdbx_description
1 polymer ?
#
loop_
_entity_poly.entity_id
_entity_poly.type
_entity_poly.pdbx_seq_one_letter_code
_entity_poly.pdbx_strand_id
1 'polypeptide(L)' 'MSPIPGLSRVGLLGGGVIGGGWAARFVLNGIDVQLYDPDPEAP' A
#
# COMPACT_ATOMS: atom_id res chain seq x y z
N MET A 1 -10.02 -1.42 9.64
CA MET A 1 -9.46 -2.54 10.43
C MET A 1 -9.17 -3.68 9.47
N SER A 2 -8.03 -4.39 9.57
CA SER A 2 -7.76 -5.54 8.70
C SER A 2 -8.80 -6.67 8.91
N PRO A 3 -9.34 -7.27 7.84
CA PRO A 3 -10.22 -8.44 7.95
C PRO A 3 -9.46 -9.74 8.22
N ILE A 4 -8.12 -9.74 8.09
CA ILE A 4 -7.26 -10.90 8.33
C ILE A 4 -6.61 -10.73 9.72
N PRO A 5 -6.87 -11.64 10.69
CA PRO A 5 -6.26 -11.57 12.01
C PRO A 5 -4.73 -11.51 11.94
N GLY A 6 -4.13 -10.53 12.60
CA GLY A 6 -2.67 -10.36 12.68
C GLY A 6 -2.02 -9.64 11.49
N LEU A 7 -2.75 -9.36 10.40
CA LEU A 7 -2.20 -8.54 9.31
C LEU A 7 -2.21 -7.05 9.72
N SER A 8 -1.01 -6.53 10.00
CA SER A 8 -0.80 -5.13 10.40
C SER A 8 -0.09 -4.29 9.34
N ARG A 9 0.63 -4.93 8.40
CA ARG A 9 1.43 -4.25 7.37
C ARG A 9 1.41 -4.97 6.04
N VAL A 10 1.46 -4.20 4.95
CA VAL A 10 1.62 -4.71 3.58
C VAL A 10 2.78 -4.01 2.88
N GLY A 11 3.47 -4.76 2.01
CA GLY A 11 4.45 -4.23 1.07
C GLY A 11 3.84 -4.11 -0.32
N LEU A 12 4.05 -2.99 -0.99
CA LEU A 12 3.64 -2.73 -2.36
C LEU A 12 4.88 -2.44 -3.22
N LEU A 13 4.95 -3.10 -4.37
CA LEU A 13 6.00 -2.89 -5.37
C LEU A 13 5.32 -2.26 -6.61
N GLY A 14 5.56 -0.97 -6.83
CA GLY A 14 4.89 -0.15 -7.83
C GLY A 14 3.91 0.85 -7.20
N GLY A 15 4.19 2.14 -7.38
CA GLY A 15 3.43 3.29 -6.88
C GLY A 15 2.46 3.91 -7.88
N GLY A 16 2.53 3.54 -9.17
CA GLY A 16 1.64 4.05 -10.21
C GLY A 16 0.14 3.86 -9.91
N VAL A 17 -0.74 4.36 -10.78
CA VAL A 17 -2.21 4.50 -10.54
C VAL A 17 -2.87 3.36 -9.74
N ILE A 18 -2.62 2.11 -10.11
CA ILE A 18 -3.18 0.94 -9.42
C ILE A 18 -2.54 0.76 -8.03
N GLY A 19 -1.21 0.84 -7.94
CA GLY A 19 -0.45 0.74 -6.70
C GLY A 19 -0.84 1.81 -5.69
N GLY A 20 -0.92 3.07 -6.10
CA GLY A 20 -1.40 4.19 -5.27
C GLY A 20 -2.84 3.98 -4.79
N GLY A 21 -3.73 3.48 -5.66
CA GLY A 21 -5.10 3.13 -5.28
C GLY A 21 -5.18 2.06 -4.19
N TRP A 22 -4.35 1.01 -4.29
CA TRP A 22 -4.24 -0.01 -3.26
C TRP A 22 -3.61 0.52 -1.97
N ALA A 23 -2.56 1.33 -2.06
CA ALA A 23 -1.93 1.97 -0.90
C ALA A 23 -2.97 2.77 -0.11
N ALA A 24 -3.75 3.62 -0.79
CA ALA A 24 -4.84 4.36 -0.18
C ALA A 24 -5.88 3.44 0.46
N ARG A 25 -6.27 2.36 -0.22
CA ARG A 25 -7.24 1.39 0.31
C ARG A 25 -6.76 0.72 1.59
N PHE A 26 -5.48 0.34 1.68
CA PHE A 26 -4.90 -0.28 2.88
C PHE A 26 -4.80 0.71 4.03
N VAL A 27 -4.31 1.92 3.78
CA VAL A 27 -4.24 2.99 4.79
C VAL A 27 -5.62 3.33 5.34
N LEU A 28 -6.65 3.44 4.47
CA LEU A 28 -8.03 3.65 4.88
C LEU A 28 -8.59 2.52 5.77
N ASN A 29 -8.01 1.33 5.69
CA ASN A 29 -8.36 0.19 6.54
C ASN A 29 -7.45 0.07 7.78
N GLY A 30 -6.58 1.04 8.04
CA GLY A 30 -5.68 1.04 9.19
C GLY A 30 -4.57 -0.02 9.10
N ILE A 31 -4.15 -0.35 7.87
CA ILE A 31 -3.01 -1.24 7.62
C ILE A 31 -1.82 -0.37 7.20
N ASP A 32 -0.66 -0.57 7.84
CA ASP A 32 0.57 0.11 7.46
C ASP A 32 1.00 -0.30 6.04
N VAL A 33 1.41 0.67 5.23
CA VAL A 33 1.90 0.42 3.87
C VAL A 33 3.38 0.76 3.79
N GLN A 34 4.19 -0.17 3.29
CA GLN A 34 5.52 0.13 2.75
C GLN A 34 5.46 0.05 1.23
N LEU A 35 5.78 1.15 0.56
CA LEU A 35 5.76 1.26 -0.89
C LEU A 35 7.18 1.38 -1.42
N TYR A 36 7.48 0.67 -2.50
CA TYR A 36 8.70 0.81 -3.27
C TYR A 36 8.37 0.96 -4.75
N ASP A 37 8.97 1.94 -5.41
CA ASP A 37 8.99 2.07 -6.86
C ASP A 37 10.42 2.42 -7.29
N PRO A 38 11.00 1.74 -8.31
CA PRO A 38 12.31 2.14 -8.83
C PRO A 38 12.29 3.48 -9.56
N ASP A 39 11.13 3.95 -10.02
CA ASP A 39 10.98 5.28 -10.61
C ASP A 39 10.79 6.33 -9.51
N PRO A 40 11.74 7.24 -9.28
CA PRO A 40 11.60 8.28 -8.25
C PRO A 40 10.47 9.26 -8.54
N GLU A 41 10.00 9.33 -9.79
CA GLU A 41 8.89 10.18 -10.23
C GLU A 41 7.58 9.38 -10.39
N ALA A 42 7.53 8.15 -9.85
CA ALA A 42 6.30 7.40 -9.80
C ALA A 42 5.18 8.23 -9.12
N PRO A 43 3.95 8.21 -9.68
CA PRO A 43 2.82 9.00 -9.18
C PRO A 43 2.49 8.83 -7.70
#